data_AF-A0A950XI03-F1
#
_entry.id   AF-A0A950XI03-F1
#
_cell.length_a   1.000
_cell.length_b   1.000
_cell.length_c   1.000
_cell.angle_alpha   90.00
_cell.angle_beta   90.00
_cell.angle_gamma   90.00
#
_symmetry.space_group_name_H-M   'P 1'
#
loop_
_entity.id
_entity.type
_entity.pdbx_description
1 polymer ?
#
loop_
_entity_poly.entity_id
_entity_poly.type
_entity_poly.pdbx_seq_one_letter_code
_entity_poly.pdbx_strand_id
1 'polypeptide(L)'
;MTVSIASPAGAYTVGSPSFFHYILRLGEFDLPLSLADREAIDVLAAVPHALGSQDEVSLVSGPGWRVVPAQGDLDWPVLEATPERLRTALERARSILWTHGARFRVTAREITVIEDELEEVYGVLMRAAAAGVAVNVSYVA
;
A
#
# COMPACT_ATOMS: atom_id res chain seq x y z
N MET A 1 -5.50 -2.28 -14.04
CA MET A 1 -5.03 -1.37 -12.99
C MET A 1 -3.98 -2.09 -12.16
N THR A 2 -2.74 -1.68 -12.31
CA THR A 2 -1.60 -2.13 -11.50
C THR A 2 -1.30 -1.09 -10.42
N VAL A 3 -0.47 -1.44 -9.43
CA VAL A 3 -0.01 -0.50 -8.41
C VAL A 3 1.46 -0.20 -8.68
N SER A 4 1.83 1.08 -8.71
CA SER A 4 3.21 1.54 -8.84
C SER A 4 3.68 2.15 -7.54
N ILE A 5 4.86 1.75 -7.08
CA ILE A 5 5.60 2.35 -5.98
C ILE A 5 6.82 3.02 -6.59
N ALA A 6 6.91 4.35 -6.47
CA ALA A 6 7.94 5.13 -7.15
C ALA A 6 8.58 6.16 -6.23
N SER A 7 9.87 6.40 -6.46
CA SER A 7 10.65 7.48 -5.86
C SER A 7 11.71 7.93 -6.86
N PRO A 8 12.39 9.07 -6.63
CA PRO A 8 13.57 9.44 -7.42
C PRO A 8 14.70 8.39 -7.38
N ALA A 9 14.73 7.52 -6.37
CA ALA A 9 15.73 6.47 -6.19
C ALA A 9 15.37 5.14 -6.89
N GLY A 10 14.19 5.06 -7.51
CA GLY A 10 13.72 3.87 -8.22
C GLY A 10 12.21 3.70 -8.15
N ALA A 11 11.68 2.86 -9.04
CA ALA A 11 10.27 2.53 -9.11
C ALA A 11 10.06 1.04 -9.39
N TYR A 12 8.92 0.53 -8.95
CA TYR A 12 8.46 -0.82 -9.25
C TYR A 12 6.96 -0.79 -9.48
N THR A 13 6.52 -1.42 -10.56
CA THR A 13 5.09 -1.63 -10.87
C THR A 13 4.76 -3.08 -10.59
N VAL A 14 3.88 -3.29 -9.64
CA VAL A 14 3.44 -4.61 -9.20
C VAL A 14 2.69 -5.29 -10.33
N GLY A 15 3.17 -6.48 -10.73
CA GLY A 15 2.59 -7.25 -11.82
C GLY A 15 1.24 -7.88 -11.44
N SER A 16 1.07 -8.23 -10.16
CA SER A 16 -0.16 -8.77 -9.60
C SER A 16 -0.68 -7.93 -8.41
N PRO A 17 -1.80 -7.19 -8.55
CA PRO A 17 -2.35 -6.39 -7.46
C PRO A 17 -3.04 -7.23 -6.36
N SER A 18 -2.97 -8.57 -6.41
CA SER A 18 -3.64 -9.47 -5.46
C SER A 18 -3.35 -9.14 -4.01
N PHE A 19 -2.11 -8.77 -3.68
CA PHE A 19 -1.75 -8.38 -2.32
C PHE A 19 -2.54 -7.15 -1.85
N PHE A 20 -2.60 -6.11 -2.68
CA PHE A 20 -3.36 -4.89 -2.40
C PHE A 20 -4.85 -5.16 -2.30
N HIS A 21 -5.40 -6.06 -3.13
CA HIS A 21 -6.78 -6.50 -2.99
C HIS A 21 -7.04 -7.19 -1.65
N TYR A 22 -6.13 -8.05 -1.18
CA TYR A 22 -6.26 -8.67 0.14
C TYR A 22 -6.16 -7.64 1.26
N ILE A 23 -5.26 -6.66 1.15
CA ILE A 23 -5.13 -5.56 2.12
C ILE A 23 -6.43 -4.77 2.24
N LEU A 24 -7.04 -4.36 1.12
CA LEU A 24 -8.31 -3.65 1.13
C LEU A 24 -9.39 -4.45 1.87
N ARG A 25 -9.39 -5.77 1.68
CA ARG A 25 -10.31 -6.66 2.39
C ARG A 25 -9.97 -6.87 3.86
N LEU A 26 -8.73 -6.66 4.32
CA LEU A 26 -8.36 -6.81 5.73
C LEU A 26 -9.20 -5.89 6.63
N GLY A 27 -9.52 -4.68 6.15
CA GLY A 27 -10.37 -3.72 6.87
C GLY A 27 -11.87 -4.05 6.86
N GLU A 28 -12.32 -4.94 5.96
CA GLU A 28 -13.72 -5.35 5.86
C GLU A 28 -14.10 -6.48 6.84
N PHE A 29 -13.09 -7.21 7.34
CA PHE A 29 -13.32 -8.30 8.28
C PHE A 29 -13.21 -7.81 9.72
N ASP A 30 -14.12 -8.26 10.58
CA ASP A 30 -14.07 -8.04 12.03
C ASP A 30 -12.97 -8.92 12.67
N LEU A 31 -11.72 -8.58 12.35
CA LEU A 31 -10.53 -9.21 12.90
C LEU A 31 -10.14 -8.51 14.22
N PRO A 32 -9.70 -9.27 15.24
CA PRO A 32 -9.22 -8.69 16.50
C PRO A 32 -7.81 -8.09 16.29
N LEU A 33 -7.74 -6.92 15.66
CA LEU A 33 -6.48 -6.24 15.32
C LEU A 33 -5.99 -5.33 16.45
N SER A 34 -4.67 -5.27 16.63
CA SER A 34 -4.07 -4.26 17.51
C SER A 34 -4.27 -2.85 16.94
N LEU A 35 -4.05 -1.81 17.76
CA LEU A 35 -4.11 -0.41 17.28
C LEU A 35 -3.11 -0.18 16.13
N ALA A 36 -1.88 -0.67 16.29
CA ALA A 36 -0.83 -0.50 15.29
C ALA A 36 -1.10 -1.26 13.98
N ASP A 37 -1.85 -2.37 14.04
CA ASP A 37 -2.28 -3.11 12.85
C ASP A 37 -3.40 -2.38 12.11
N ARG A 38 -4.33 -1.75 12.83
CA ARG A 38 -5.36 -0.88 12.25
C ARG A 38 -4.73 0.31 11.55
N GLU A 39 -3.83 1.02 12.24
CA GLU A 39 -3.12 2.15 11.65
C GLU A 39 -2.30 1.78 10.41
N ALA A 40 -1.77 0.55 10.34
CA ALA A 40 -1.08 0.04 9.18
C ALA A 40 -2.04 -0.22 8.00
N ILE A 41 -3.19 -0.81 8.27
CA ILE A 41 -4.24 -1.02 7.26
C ILE A 41 -4.78 0.33 6.76
N ASP A 42 -5.02 1.29 7.65
CA ASP A 42 -5.54 2.62 7.28
C ASP A 42 -4.62 3.35 6.28
N VAL A 43 -3.29 3.28 6.49
CA VAL A 43 -2.31 3.83 5.54
C VAL A 43 -2.43 3.18 4.16
N LEU A 44 -2.56 1.84 4.13
CA LEU A 44 -2.60 1.10 2.88
C LEU A 44 -3.96 1.21 2.20
N ALA A 45 -5.04 1.36 2.95
CA ALA A 45 -6.37 1.66 2.41
C ALA A 45 -6.40 3.05 1.75
N ALA A 46 -5.55 3.97 2.19
CA ALA A 46 -5.38 5.27 1.54
C ALA A 46 -4.59 5.22 0.22
N VAL A 47 -3.97 4.07 -0.14
CA VAL A 47 -3.40 3.83 -1.47
C VAL A 47 -4.55 3.80 -2.49
N PRO A 48 -4.54 4.65 -3.51
CA PRO A 48 -5.65 5.55 -3.83
C PRO A 48 -7.02 4.88 -3.99
N HIS A 49 -8.01 5.46 -3.30
CA HIS A 49 -9.42 5.36 -3.65
C HIS A 49 -9.67 5.96 -5.03
N ALA A 50 -9.48 5.18 -6.09
CA ALA A 50 -9.85 5.52 -7.47
C ALA A 50 -11.37 5.64 -7.70
N LEU A 51 -12.19 5.76 -6.63
CA LEU A 51 -13.65 5.82 -6.69
C LEU A 51 -14.29 6.79 -5.66
N GLY A 52 -13.50 7.49 -4.83
CA GLY A 52 -14.01 8.47 -3.87
C GLY A 52 -14.20 9.85 -4.51
N SER A 53 -15.24 10.59 -4.13
CA SER A 53 -15.43 11.96 -4.60
C SER A 53 -14.30 12.87 -4.11
N GLN A 54 -13.96 13.90 -4.89
CA GLN A 54 -12.89 14.87 -4.61
C GLN A 54 -13.03 15.55 -3.22
N ASP A 55 -14.25 15.58 -2.68
CA ASP A 55 -14.60 16.11 -1.35
C ASP A 55 -14.24 15.16 -0.18
N GLU A 56 -14.13 13.84 -0.41
CA GLU A 56 -13.71 12.86 0.62
C GLU A 56 -12.18 12.72 0.73
N VAL A 57 -11.45 13.11 -0.32
CA VAL A 57 -9.99 12.92 -0.45
C VAL A 57 -9.20 14.10 0.14
N SER A 58 -9.86 15.22 0.41
CA SER A 58 -9.24 16.40 1.00
C SER A 58 -9.10 16.21 2.52
N LEU A 59 -7.89 15.91 2.99
CA LEU A 59 -7.41 15.86 4.40
C LEU A 59 -7.13 14.48 5.02
N VAL A 60 -6.97 13.40 4.25
CA VAL A 60 -6.48 12.12 4.82
C VAL A 60 -4.95 12.14 4.91
N SER A 61 -4.43 12.32 6.12
CA SER A 61 -2.99 12.28 6.41
C SER A 61 -2.72 11.75 7.81
N GLY A 62 -1.53 11.22 8.02
CA GLY A 62 -1.10 10.71 9.31
C GLY A 62 0.42 10.76 9.49
N PRO A 63 0.95 10.25 10.62
CA PRO A 63 2.38 10.27 10.87
C PRO A 63 3.15 9.50 9.79
N GLY A 64 3.99 10.24 9.04
CA GLY A 64 4.84 9.67 7.99
C GLY A 64 4.13 9.34 6.67
N TRP A 65 2.90 9.82 6.45
CA TRP A 65 2.20 9.67 5.17
C TRP A 65 1.11 10.71 4.96
N ARG A 66 0.79 10.99 3.70
CA ARG A 66 -0.33 11.85 3.30
C ARG A 66 -0.86 11.47 1.93
N VAL A 67 -2.13 11.76 1.67
CA VAL A 67 -2.67 11.75 0.32
C VAL A 67 -2.34 13.08 -0.36
N VAL A 68 -1.71 13.02 -1.53
CA VAL A 68 -1.45 14.17 -2.39
C VAL A 68 -2.54 14.20 -3.47
N PRO A 69 -3.38 15.25 -3.52
CA PRO A 69 -4.46 15.34 -4.50
C PRO A 69 -3.93 15.50 -5.92
N ALA A 70 -4.71 15.03 -6.90
CA ALA A 70 -4.44 15.24 -8.31
C ALA A 70 -4.26 16.74 -8.61
N GLN A 71 -3.23 17.09 -9.37
CA GLN A 71 -2.93 18.48 -9.74
C GLN A 71 -3.67 18.93 -11.02
N GLY A 72 -4.26 17.99 -11.76
CA GLY A 72 -5.11 18.25 -12.91
C GLY A 72 -6.03 17.06 -13.23
N ASP A 73 -6.96 17.27 -14.17
CA ASP A 73 -8.00 16.29 -14.54
C ASP A 73 -7.45 14.97 -15.10
N LEU A 74 -6.18 14.94 -15.49
CA LEU A 74 -5.48 13.76 -16.02
C LEU A 74 -4.56 13.09 -14.99
N ASP A 75 -4.40 13.70 -13.81
CA ASP A 75 -3.56 13.17 -12.74
C ASP A 75 -4.39 12.31 -11.78
N TRP A 76 -3.75 11.28 -11.22
CA TRP A 76 -4.34 10.49 -10.14
C TRP A 76 -3.82 10.99 -8.79
N PRO A 77 -4.65 11.01 -7.74
CA PRO A 77 -4.16 11.22 -6.38
C PRO A 77 -3.15 10.12 -6.02
N VAL A 78 -2.14 10.47 -5.23
CA VAL A 78 -1.07 9.54 -4.83
C VAL A 78 -0.93 9.50 -3.31
N LEU A 79 -0.59 8.33 -2.77
CA LEU A 79 -0.13 8.23 -1.39
C LEU A 79 1.36 8.57 -1.36
N GLU A 80 1.72 9.66 -0.70
CA GLU A 80 3.12 9.97 -0.39
C GLU A 80 3.43 9.51 1.03
N ALA A 81 4.44 8.68 1.21
CA ALA A 81 4.83 8.14 2.52
C ALA A 81 6.34 8.13 2.71
N THR A 82 6.79 8.12 3.97
CA THR A 82 8.19 7.76 4.25
C THR A 82 8.38 6.26 3.95
N PRO A 83 9.57 5.86 3.47
CA PRO A 83 9.86 4.45 3.19
C PRO A 83 9.63 3.54 4.41
N GLU A 84 9.98 4.01 5.61
CA GLU A 84 9.82 3.26 6.86
C GLU A 84 8.35 3.05 7.21
N ARG A 85 7.51 4.08 6.98
CA ARG A 85 6.09 4.00 7.26
C ARG A 85 5.41 3.01 6.32
N LEU A 86 5.67 3.10 5.02
CA LEU A 86 5.10 2.17 4.04
C LEU A 86 5.59 0.74 4.27
N ARG A 87 6.90 0.56 4.56
CA ARG A 87 7.47 -0.75 4.87
C ARG A 87 6.79 -1.40 6.08
N THR A 88 6.68 -0.66 7.18
CA THR A 88 6.03 -1.15 8.41
C THR A 88 4.58 -1.54 8.14
N ALA A 89 3.87 -0.75 7.35
CA ALA A 89 2.49 -1.03 7.00
C ALA A 89 2.36 -2.34 6.21
N LEU A 90 3.19 -2.53 5.18
CA LEU A 90 3.21 -3.74 4.35
C LEU A 90 3.59 -4.99 5.16
N GLU A 91 4.62 -4.90 6.02
CA GLU A 91 5.05 -6.01 6.88
C GLU A 91 3.95 -6.44 7.85
N ARG A 92 3.23 -5.48 8.44
CA ARG A 92 2.07 -5.77 9.31
C ARG A 92 0.92 -6.39 8.54
N ALA A 93 0.54 -5.81 7.41
CA ALA A 93 -0.55 -6.35 6.59
C ALA A 93 -0.26 -7.78 6.11
N ARG A 94 0.99 -8.05 5.71
CA ARG A 94 1.46 -9.41 5.38
C ARG A 94 1.32 -10.36 6.57
N SER A 95 1.79 -9.95 7.75
CA SER A 95 1.69 -10.75 8.97
C SER A 95 0.24 -11.11 9.32
N ILE A 96 -0.68 -10.13 9.21
CA ILE A 96 -2.11 -10.32 9.43
C ILE A 96 -2.69 -11.29 8.40
N LEU A 97 -2.36 -11.11 7.12
CA LEU A 97 -2.84 -11.96 6.04
C LEU A 97 -2.42 -13.42 6.25
N TRP A 98 -1.18 -13.68 6.67
CA TRP A 98 -0.68 -15.03 6.94
C TRP A 98 -1.23 -15.62 8.23
N THR A 99 -1.41 -14.82 9.26
CA THR A 99 -2.09 -15.25 10.50
C THR A 99 -3.52 -15.68 10.24
N HIS A 100 -4.19 -15.05 9.26
CA HIS A 100 -5.60 -15.30 8.95
C HIS A 100 -5.84 -15.96 7.58
N GLY A 101 -4.81 -16.50 6.92
CA GLY A 101 -4.84 -16.86 5.50
C GLY A 101 -5.96 -17.82 5.09
N ALA A 102 -6.37 -18.72 6.00
CA ALA A 102 -7.50 -19.63 5.80
C ALA A 102 -8.83 -18.88 5.57
N ARG A 103 -9.05 -17.73 6.21
CA ARG A 103 -10.25 -16.90 6.04
C ARG A 103 -10.30 -16.21 4.67
N PHE A 104 -9.12 -15.87 4.14
CA PHE A 104 -8.96 -15.18 2.86
C PHE A 104 -8.84 -16.13 1.67
N ARG A 105 -8.79 -17.45 1.91
CA ARG A 105 -8.64 -18.51 0.90
C ARG A 105 -7.45 -18.27 -0.04
N VAL A 106 -6.35 -17.75 0.51
CA VAL A 106 -5.14 -17.50 -0.28
C VAL A 106 -4.52 -18.85 -0.66
N THR A 107 -4.28 -19.06 -1.96
CA THR A 107 -3.65 -20.27 -2.48
C THR A 107 -2.13 -20.22 -2.34
N ALA A 108 -1.47 -21.39 -2.34
CA ALA A 108 0.00 -21.46 -2.28
C ALA A 108 0.68 -20.69 -3.44
N ARG A 109 0.06 -20.71 -4.63
CA ARG A 109 0.56 -19.95 -5.78
C ARG A 109 0.46 -18.45 -5.56
N GLU A 110 -0.64 -17.98 -5.00
CA GLU A 110 -0.80 -16.56 -4.66
C GLU A 110 0.17 -16.12 -3.58
N ILE A 111 0.45 -16.98 -2.59
CA ILE A 111 1.48 -16.70 -1.57
C ILE A 111 2.82 -16.44 -2.25
N THR A 112 3.30 -17.33 -3.12
CA THR A 112 4.59 -17.12 -3.81
C THR A 112 4.62 -15.82 -4.60
N VAL A 113 3.58 -15.54 -5.40
CA VAL A 113 3.50 -14.30 -6.18
C VAL A 113 3.51 -13.07 -5.28
N ILE A 114 2.78 -13.10 -4.16
CA ILE A 114 2.72 -11.99 -3.20
C ILE A 114 4.10 -11.75 -2.57
N GLU A 115 4.82 -12.80 -2.20
CA GLU A 115 6.15 -12.68 -1.60
C GLU A 115 7.18 -12.10 -2.57
N ASP A 116 7.18 -12.57 -3.82
CA ASP A 116 8.09 -12.06 -4.87
C ASP A 116 7.84 -10.57 -5.13
N GLU A 117 6.57 -10.16 -5.23
CA GLU A 117 6.18 -8.75 -5.43
C GLU A 117 6.57 -7.87 -4.23
N LEU A 118 6.41 -8.40 -3.00
CA LEU A 118 6.81 -7.69 -1.79
C LEU A 118 8.31 -7.49 -1.70
N GLU A 119 9.11 -8.48 -2.12
CA GLU A 119 10.57 -8.36 -2.15
C GLU A 119 11.02 -7.20 -3.05
N GLU A 120 10.45 -7.10 -4.26
CA GLU A 120 10.74 -6.00 -5.19
C GLU A 120 10.31 -4.63 -4.63
N VAL A 121 9.13 -4.56 -4.02
CA VAL A 121 8.66 -3.35 -3.34
C VAL A 121 9.63 -2.96 -2.22
N TYR A 122 10.03 -3.90 -1.35
CA TYR A 122 11.01 -3.63 -0.30
C TYR A 122 12.35 -3.15 -0.86
N GLY A 123 12.78 -3.65 -2.02
CA GLY A 123 13.94 -3.14 -2.74
C GLY A 123 13.84 -1.66 -3.10
N VAL A 124 12.66 -1.20 -3.58
CA VAL A 124 12.40 0.23 -3.82
C VAL A 124 12.43 1.03 -2.51
N LEU A 125 11.76 0.54 -1.46
CA LEU A 125 11.70 1.23 -0.18
C LEU A 125 13.09 1.39 0.45
N MET A 126 13.94 0.35 0.38
CA MET A 126 15.30 0.43 0.89
C MET A 126 16.14 1.48 0.15
N ARG A 127 16.02 1.56 -1.19
CA ARG A 127 16.73 2.58 -1.98
C ARG A 127 16.24 3.99 -1.66
N ALA A 128 14.92 4.17 -1.52
CA ALA A 128 14.34 5.46 -1.14
C ALA A 128 14.78 5.90 0.27
N ALA A 129 14.80 4.97 1.23
CA ALA A 129 15.27 5.22 2.59
C ALA A 129 16.75 5.64 2.61
N ALA A 130 17.60 4.90 1.89
CA ALA A 130 19.02 5.22 1.78
C ALA A 130 19.28 6.59 1.13
N ALA A 131 18.40 7.02 0.21
CA ALA A 131 18.46 8.32 -0.43
C ALA A 131 17.76 9.45 0.36
N GLY A 132 17.07 9.13 1.46
CA GLY A 132 16.30 10.10 2.25
C GLY A 132 15.13 10.73 1.51
N VAL A 133 14.53 10.02 0.55
CA VAL A 133 13.41 10.50 -0.28
C VAL A 133 12.11 9.77 0.05
N ALA A 134 10.99 10.47 -0.09
CA ALA A 134 9.66 9.89 0.04
C ALA A 134 9.34 8.94 -1.12
N VAL A 135 8.35 8.08 -0.90
CA VAL A 135 7.80 7.16 -1.91
C VAL A 135 6.37 7.52 -2.22
N ASN A 136 6.01 7.43 -3.49
CA ASN A 136 4.66 7.63 -4.00
C ASN A 136 4.07 6.28 -4.40
N VAL A 137 2.85 6.03 -3.96
CA VAL A 137 2.07 4.86 -4.36
C VAL A 137 0.85 5.32 -5.14
N SER A 138 0.68 4.77 -6.34
CA SER A 138 -0.41 5.13 -7.25
C SER A 138 -0.93 3.92 -8.01
N TYR A 139 -2.19 3.97 -8.45
CA TYR A 139 -2.70 3.04 -9.45
C TYR A 139 -2.28 3.51 -10.84
N VAL A 140 -1.87 2.57 -11.69
CA VAL A 140 -1.53 2.80 -13.10
C VAL A 140 -2.53 2.04 -13.97
N ALA A 141 -3.07 2.71 -14.98
CA ALA A 141 -4.03 2.15 -15.93
C ALA A 141 -3.34 1.21 -16.92
#